data_AF-A0A6P2A8Q4-F1
#
_entry.id   AF-A0A6P2A8Q4-F1
#
_cell.length_a   1.000
_cell.length_b   1.000
_cell.length_c   1.000
_cell.angle_alpha   90.00
_cell.angle_beta   90.00
_cell.angle_gamma   90.00
#
_symmetry.space_group_name_H-M   'P 1'
#
loop_
_entity.id
_entity.type
_entity.pdbx_description
1 polymer ?
#
loop_
_entity_poly.entity_id
_entity_poly.type
_entity_poly.pdbx_seq_one_letter_code
_entity_poly.pdbx_strand_id
1 'polypeptide(L)' 'KTQKYLPSYQEIELARQQAELQSQQERLARQQAEQTIIQAIPRLQALGLTKEQIAMTLNLSVAQINNYLNK' A
#
# COMPACT_ATOMS: atom_id res chain seq x y z
N LYS A 1 -9.13 -31.57 29.79
CA LYS A 1 -7.82 -30.90 30.03
C LYS A 1 -7.33 -30.38 28.69
N THR A 2 -7.40 -29.08 28.43
CA THR A 2 -6.82 -28.45 27.24
C THR A 2 -5.32 -28.33 27.45
N GLN A 3 -4.53 -29.23 26.85
CA GLN A 3 -3.09 -29.02 26.75
C GLN A 3 -2.87 -27.79 25.86
N LYS A 4 -2.46 -26.67 26.47
CA LYS A 4 -1.92 -25.53 25.73
C LYS A 4 -0.61 -26.00 25.09
N TYR A 5 -0.65 -26.30 23.79
CA TYR A 5 0.55 -26.52 23.00
C TYR A 5 1.34 -25.19 22.99
N LEU A 6 2.48 -25.16 23.69
CA LEU A 6 3.43 -24.07 23.53
C LEU A 6 4.20 -24.38 22.23
N PRO A 7 4.14 -23.50 21.21
CA PRO A 7 4.91 -23.71 19.99
C PRO A 7 6.39 -23.80 20.36
N SER A 8 7.09 -24.72 19.70
CA SER A 8 8.53 -24.85 19.86
C SER A 8 9.24 -23.58 19.39
N TYR A 9 10.44 -23.35 19.90
CA TYR A 9 11.24 -22.16 19.54
C TYR A 9 11.41 -22.01 18.01
N GLN A 10 11.55 -23.15 17.30
CA GLN A 10 11.66 -23.21 15.84
C GLN A 10 10.37 -22.76 15.13
N GLU A 11 9.19 -23.13 15.65
CA GLU A 11 7.91 -22.71 15.08
C GLU A 11 7.68 -21.21 15.27
N ILE A 12 8.09 -20.65 16.43
CA ILE A 12 8.01 -19.21 16.70
C ILE A 12 8.93 -18.43 15.77
N GLU A 13 10.16 -18.89 15.57
CA GLU A 13 11.14 -18.23 14.69
C GLU A 13 10.70 -18.29 13.22
N LEU A 14 10.15 -19.42 12.77
CA LEU A 14 9.61 -19.56 11.42
C LEU A 14 8.39 -18.66 11.19
N ALA A 15 7.50 -18.55 12.17
CA ALA A 15 6.34 -17.65 12.10
C ALA A 15 6.79 -16.17 12.03
N ARG A 16 7.83 -15.80 12.79
CA ARG A 16 8.40 -14.46 12.76
C ARG A 16 9.00 -14.13 11.38
N GLN A 17 9.82 -15.01 10.82
CA GLN A 17 10.40 -14.81 9.49
C GLN A 17 9.32 -14.67 8.41
N GLN A 18 8.26 -15.49 8.47
CA GLN A 18 7.14 -15.37 7.54
C GLN A 18 6.40 -14.03 7.68
N ALA A 19 6.14 -13.58 8.91
CA ALA A 19 5.52 -12.28 9.15
C ALA A 19 6.41 -11.12 8.66
N GLU A 20 7.73 -11.20 8.86
CA GLU A 20 8.67 -10.20 8.37
C GLU A 20 8.71 -10.15 6.84
N LEU A 21 8.67 -11.31 6.16
CA LEU A 21 8.58 -11.40 4.71
C LEU A 21 7.26 -10.83 4.18
N GLN A 22 6.13 -11.18 4.81
CA GLN A 22 4.82 -10.67 4.43
C GLN A 22 4.76 -9.15 4.59
N SER A 23 5.26 -8.62 5.71
CA SER A 23 5.33 -7.17 5.94
C SER A 23 6.22 -6.46 4.91
N GLN A 24 7.33 -7.08 4.49
CA GLN A 24 8.16 -6.55 3.40
C GLN A 24 7.40 -6.52 2.07
N GLN A 25 6.70 -7.60 1.71
CA GLN A 25 5.91 -7.66 0.49
C GLN A 25 4.79 -6.61 0.49
N GLU A 26 4.08 -6.44 1.60
CA GLU A 26 3.05 -5.41 1.74
C GLU A 26 3.63 -4.00 1.58
N ARG A 27 4.81 -3.73 2.15
CA ARG A 27 5.49 -2.43 1.99
C ARG A 27 5.88 -2.18 0.53
N LEU A 28 6.43 -3.17 -0.15
CA LEU A 28 6.79 -3.07 -1.57
C LEU A 28 5.55 -2.85 -2.45
N ALA A 29 4.48 -3.59 -2.21
CA ALA A 29 3.22 -3.42 -2.93
C ALA A 29 2.63 -2.02 -2.74
N ARG A 30 2.66 -1.49 -1.50
CA ARG A 30 2.23 -0.11 -1.21
C ARG A 30 3.10 0.93 -1.93
N GLN A 31 4.41 0.75 -1.94
CA GLN A 31 5.31 1.66 -2.66
C GLN A 31 5.06 1.64 -4.18
N GLN A 32 4.85 0.46 -4.77
CA GLN A 32 4.55 0.36 -6.21
C GLN A 32 3.20 0.99 -6.56
N ALA A 33 2.18 0.77 -5.73
CA ALA A 33 0.88 1.42 -5.91
C ALA A 33 1.01 2.95 -5.81
N GLU A 34 1.77 3.46 -4.83
CA GLU A 34 2.01 4.89 -4.68
C GLU A 34 2.74 5.49 -5.89
N GLN A 35 3.80 4.83 -6.39
CA GLN A 35 4.50 5.25 -7.60
C GLN A 35 3.58 5.28 -8.82
N THR A 36 2.69 4.28 -8.95
CA THR A 36 1.71 4.23 -10.03
C THR A 36 0.76 5.43 -9.98
N ILE A 37 0.27 5.79 -8.78
CA ILE A 37 -0.58 6.96 -8.57
C ILE A 37 0.17 8.25 -8.95
N ILE A 38 1.40 8.42 -8.47
CA ILE A 38 2.24 9.59 -8.76
C ILE A 38 2.43 9.78 -10.27
N GLN A 39 2.61 8.68 -11.03
CA GLN A 39 2.75 8.76 -12.48
C GLN A 39 1.41 8.93 -13.21
N ALA A 40 0.31 8.42 -12.66
CA ALA A 40 -1.01 8.50 -13.29
C ALA A 40 -1.61 9.91 -13.20
N ILE A 41 -1.50 10.59 -12.05
CA ILE A 41 -2.07 11.92 -11.83
C ILE A 41 -1.69 12.94 -12.93
N PRO A 42 -0.39 13.18 -13.24
CA PRO A 42 -0.02 14.17 -14.26
C PRO A 42 -0.47 13.76 -15.66
N ARG A 43 -0.53 12.46 -15.98
CA ARG A 43 -1.07 11.97 -17.27
C ARG A 43 -2.56 12.27 -17.39
N LEU A 44 -3.32 12.04 -16.32
CA LEU A 44 -4.75 12.35 -16.30
C LEU A 44 -4.99 13.87 -16.37
N GLN A 45 -4.15 14.69 -15.75
CA GLN A 45 -4.21 16.15 -15.91
C GLN A 45 -3.90 16.59 -17.34
N ALA A 46 -2.93 15.96 -18.00
CA ALA A 46 -2.59 16.25 -19.40
C ALA A 46 -3.73 15.89 -20.37
N LEU A 47 -4.60 14.94 -19.98
CA LEU A 47 -5.84 14.63 -20.70
C LEU A 47 -6.99 15.61 -20.39
N GLY A 48 -6.76 16.61 -19.55
CA GLY A 48 -7.73 17.64 -19.18
C GLY A 48 -8.68 17.27 -18.04
N LEU A 49 -8.43 16.17 -17.31
CA LEU A 49 -9.26 15.80 -16.17
C LEU A 49 -9.05 16.76 -15.01
N THR A 50 -10.14 17.10 -14.31
CA THR A 50 -10.08 17.90 -13.09
C THR A 50 -9.60 17.06 -11.91
N LYS A 51 -9.13 17.71 -10.83
CA LYS A 51 -8.69 17.02 -9.61
C LYS A 51 -9.78 16.13 -9.00
N GLU A 52 -11.04 16.53 -9.12
CA GLU A 52 -12.20 15.75 -8.65
C GLU A 52 -12.41 14.48 -9.49
N GLN A 53 -12.30 14.59 -10.82
CA GLN A 53 -12.41 13.44 -11.71
C GLN A 53 -11.24 12.46 -11.54
N ILE A 54 -10.04 12.98 -11.33
CA ILE A 54 -8.84 12.18 -11.03
C ILE A 54 -9.01 11.47 -9.69
N ALA A 55 -9.48 12.19 -8.66
CA ALA A 55 -9.80 11.62 -7.35
C ALA A 55 -10.80 10.46 -7.47
N MET A 56 -11.89 10.63 -8.23
CA MET A 56 -12.86 9.55 -8.50
C MET A 56 -12.23 8.38 -9.26
N THR A 57 -11.42 8.65 -10.28
CA THR A 57 -10.79 7.61 -11.13
C THR A 57 -9.81 6.75 -10.33
N LEU A 58 -9.04 7.37 -9.44
CA LEU A 58 -8.04 6.68 -8.61
C LEU A 58 -8.61 6.20 -7.27
N ASN A 59 -9.91 6.44 -7.02
CA ASN A 59 -10.57 6.20 -5.74
C ASN A 59 -9.82 6.82 -4.54
N LEU A 60 -9.38 8.07 -4.72
CA LEU A 60 -8.66 8.88 -3.75
C LEU A 60 -9.50 10.12 -3.39
N SER A 61 -9.19 10.75 -2.27
CA SER A 61 -9.73 12.07 -1.95
C SER A 61 -8.98 13.18 -2.71
N VAL A 62 -9.65 14.31 -2.95
CA VAL A 62 -9.01 15.49 -3.56
C VAL A 62 -7.83 15.99 -2.69
N ALA A 63 -7.92 15.85 -1.37
CA ALA A 63 -6.81 16.16 -0.45
C ALA A 63 -5.58 15.26 -0.72
N GLN A 64 -5.78 13.96 -0.94
CA GLN A 64 -4.70 13.06 -1.32
C GLN A 64 -4.10 13.43 -2.69
N ILE A 65 -4.93 13.74 -3.69
CA ILE A 65 -4.45 14.22 -5.00
C ILE A 65 -3.60 15.48 -4.83
N ASN A 66 -4.03 16.44 -4.01
CA ASN A 66 -3.25 17.64 -3.72
C ASN A 66 -1.92 17.31 -3.02
N ASN A 67 -1.89 16.36 -2.08
CA ASN A 67 -0.64 15.91 -1.47
C ASN A 67 0.32 15.28 -2.48
N TYR A 68 -0.19 14.53 -3.47
CA TYR A 68 0.64 13.97 -4.53
C TYR A 68 1.13 15.02 -5.53
N LEU A 69 0.41 16.13 -5.71
CA LEU A 69 0.82 17.24 -6.57
C LEU A 69 1.79 18.22 -5.89
N ASN A 70 1.77 18.29 -4.56
CA ASN A 70 2.59 19.20 -3.76
C ASN A 70 3.85 18.53 -3.16
N LYS A 71 4.04 17.23 -3.41
CA LYS A 71 5.26 16.49 -3.08
C LYS A 71 6.32 16.69 -4.15
#